data_AF-A0ABD0XRI3-F1
#
_entry.id   AF-A0ABD0XRI3-F1
#
_cell.length_a   1.000
_cell.length_b   1.000
_cell.length_c   1.000
_cell.angle_alpha   90.00
_cell.angle_beta   90.00
_cell.angle_gamma   90.00
#
_symmetry.space_group_name_H-M   'P 1'
#
loop_
_entity.id
_entity.type
_entity.pdbx_description
1 polymer ?
#
loop_
_entity_poly.entity_id
_entity_poly.type
_entity_poly.pdbx_seq_one_letter_code
_entity_poly.pdbx_strand_id
1 'polypeptide(L)'
;MHIKSIILEGFKSYAQRTEINGFDPLFNAITGLNGSGKSNILDSICFLLGISNLSQVRAANLQDLVYKNGQAGITKATVSITFDNSNKSQSPLGFETHDEITVTRQVVIGGRNKYLINGVNANNTRVQDLFCSVGLNVNNPHFLIMHRRRGDQPWGVPHLRQGTSPWVYPPEARGPALGCIPT
;
A
#
# COMPACT_ATOMS: atom_id res chain seq x y z
N MET A 1 10.46 -5.54 15.33
CA MET A 1 10.96 -5.05 14.02
C MET A 1 9.92 -4.10 13.42
N HIS A 2 10.31 -2.94 12.86
CA HIS A 2 9.38 -2.01 12.18
C HIS A 2 10.04 -1.37 10.95
N ILE A 3 9.26 -0.78 10.04
CA ILE A 3 9.79 -0.09 8.86
C ILE A 3 10.45 1.21 9.30
N LYS A 4 11.69 1.46 8.86
CA LYS A 4 12.42 2.71 9.07
C LYS A 4 12.38 3.61 7.85
N SER A 5 12.52 3.01 6.66
CA SER A 5 12.46 3.74 5.39
C SER A 5 12.01 2.87 4.22
N ILE A 6 11.49 3.53 3.19
CA ILE A 6 11.08 2.94 1.91
C ILE A 6 11.70 3.74 0.78
N ILE A 7 12.42 3.07 -0.12
CA ILE A 7 13.01 3.65 -1.33
C ILE A 7 12.32 3.07 -2.55
N LEU A 8 11.83 3.94 -3.42
CA LEU A 8 11.11 3.61 -4.66
C LEU A 8 11.85 4.21 -5.85
N GLU A 9 12.16 3.41 -6.86
CA GLU A 9 12.80 3.86 -8.09
C GLU A 9 12.14 3.16 -9.29
N GLY A 10 11.67 3.94 -10.27
CA GLY A 10 11.02 3.41 -11.46
C GLY A 10 9.74 2.63 -11.20
N PHE A 11 9.06 2.84 -10.06
CA PHE A 11 7.91 2.06 -9.62
C PHE A 11 6.59 2.82 -9.78
N LYS A 12 5.67 2.33 -10.62
CA LYS A 12 4.34 2.90 -10.90
C LYS A 12 4.35 4.41 -11.21
N SER A 13 4.06 5.26 -10.23
CA SER A 13 4.04 6.73 -10.34
C SER A 13 5.39 7.38 -10.02
N TYR A 14 6.32 6.62 -9.44
CA TYR A 14 7.63 7.09 -8.99
C TYR A 14 8.68 6.83 -10.08
N ALA A 15 8.84 7.78 -10.99
CA ALA A 15 9.86 7.70 -12.05
C ALA A 15 11.29 7.74 -11.49
N GLN A 16 11.54 8.71 -10.61
CA GLN A 16 12.84 8.94 -9.97
C GLN A 16 12.91 8.29 -8.60
N ARG A 17 14.14 8.12 -8.10
CA ARG A 17 14.39 7.65 -6.73
C ARG A 17 13.67 8.56 -5.73
N THR A 18 12.72 7.99 -5.00
CA THR A 18 11.97 8.64 -3.94
C THR A 18 12.22 7.88 -2.65
N GLU A 19 12.62 8.60 -1.62
CA GLU A 19 12.91 8.04 -0.31
C GLU A 19 11.90 8.57 0.71
N ILE A 20 11.25 7.65 1.40
CA ILE A 20 10.26 7.92 2.43
C ILE A 20 10.88 7.48 3.76
N ASN A 21 11.13 8.43 4.63
CA ASN A 21 11.80 8.24 5.92
C ASN A 21 10.88 8.66 7.07
N GLY A 22 11.31 8.40 8.30
CA GLY A 22 10.63 8.88 9.50
C GLY A 22 9.35 8.11 9.82
N PHE A 23 9.34 6.81 9.54
CA PHE A 23 8.26 5.94 9.98
C PHE A 23 8.31 5.75 11.51
N ASP A 24 7.18 5.93 12.17
CA ASP A 24 7.00 5.70 13.60
C ASP A 24 6.74 4.21 13.87
N PRO A 25 7.26 3.62 14.96
CA PRO A 25 7.05 2.21 15.26
C PRO A 25 5.60 1.84 15.60
N LEU A 26 4.76 2.80 16.00
CA LEU A 26 3.39 2.58 16.45
C LEU A 26 2.36 2.93 15.38
N PHE A 27 2.45 4.13 14.79
CA PHE A 27 1.42 4.62 13.88
C PHE A 27 1.95 5.50 12.76
N ASN A 28 1.58 5.15 11.52
CA ASN A 28 1.95 5.91 10.32
C ASN A 28 0.70 6.22 9.51
N ALA A 29 0.58 7.47 9.05
CA ALA A 29 -0.48 7.89 8.14
C ALA A 29 0.10 8.42 6.82
N ILE A 30 -0.38 7.87 5.70
CA ILE A 30 0.00 8.34 4.36
C ILE A 30 -1.14 9.19 3.81
N THR A 31 -0.93 10.51 3.69
CA THR A 31 -1.94 11.48 3.23
C THR A 31 -1.48 12.24 1.99
N GLY A 32 -2.38 12.98 1.33
CA GLY A 32 -2.09 13.75 0.12
C GLY A 32 -3.20 13.74 -0.93
N LEU A 33 -3.09 14.61 -1.94
CA LEU A 33 -4.12 14.84 -2.98
C LEU A 33 -4.41 13.60 -3.84
N ASN A 34 -5.62 13.53 -4.41
CA ASN A 34 -5.96 12.44 -5.33
C ASN A 34 -5.00 12.40 -6.52
N GLY A 35 -4.54 11.19 -6.89
CA GLY A 35 -3.55 10.98 -7.95
C GLY A 35 -2.09 11.11 -7.53
N SER A 36 -1.76 11.51 -6.29
CA SER A 36 -0.37 11.69 -5.83
C SER A 36 0.45 10.41 -5.63
N GLY A 37 -0.10 9.23 -5.93
CA GLY A 37 0.63 7.96 -5.82
C GLY A 37 0.61 7.28 -4.44
N LYS A 38 -0.14 7.79 -3.44
CA LYS A 38 -0.22 7.21 -2.08
C LYS A 38 -0.46 5.70 -2.05
N SER A 39 -1.46 5.23 -2.79
CA SER A 39 -1.79 3.80 -2.84
C SER A 39 -0.68 2.97 -3.50
N ASN A 40 0.21 3.57 -4.30
CA ASN A 40 1.36 2.90 -4.87
C ASN A 40 2.47 2.67 -3.82
N ILE A 41 2.48 3.40 -2.70
CA ILE A 41 3.35 3.09 -1.54
C ILE A 41 2.89 1.78 -0.89
N LEU A 42 1.58 1.57 -0.76
CA LEU A 42 1.07 0.29 -0.27
C LEU A 42 1.37 -0.84 -1.26
N ASP A 43 1.18 -0.60 -2.56
CA ASP A 43 1.53 -1.59 -3.58
C ASP A 43 3.02 -1.94 -3.57
N SER A 44 3.92 -1.00 -3.24
CA SER A 44 5.36 -1.28 -3.18
C SER A 44 5.71 -2.19 -2.01
N ILE A 45 5.07 -1.99 -0.85
CA ILE A 45 5.19 -2.89 0.31
C ILE A 45 4.67 -4.28 -0.06
N CYS A 46 3.47 -4.37 -0.64
CA CYS A 46 2.89 -5.64 -1.10
C CYS A 46 3.78 -6.34 -2.14
N PHE A 47 4.33 -5.57 -3.08
CA PHE A 47 5.29 -6.06 -4.06
C PHE A 47 6.53 -6.60 -3.37
N LEU A 48 7.14 -5.88 -2.44
CA LEU A 48 8.35 -6.36 -1.76
C LEU A 48 8.08 -7.62 -0.94
N LEU A 49 6.98 -7.67 -0.20
CA LEU A 49 6.59 -8.84 0.60
C LEU A 49 6.39 -10.10 -0.24
N GLY A 50 6.17 -9.97 -1.55
CA GLY A 50 6.02 -11.13 -2.43
C GLY A 50 4.61 -11.68 -2.45
N ILE A 51 3.60 -10.84 -2.22
CA ILE A 51 2.19 -11.23 -2.26
C ILE A 51 1.88 -11.87 -3.62
N SER A 52 1.57 -13.17 -3.58
CA SER A 52 1.31 -14.03 -4.75
C SER A 52 0.08 -13.58 -5.53
N ASN A 53 -0.87 -12.93 -4.85
CA ASN A 53 -2.09 -12.43 -5.47
C ASN A 53 -1.88 -11.01 -6.02
N LEU A 54 -1.50 -10.92 -7.30
CA LEU A 54 -1.26 -9.65 -8.01
C LEU A 54 -2.49 -8.72 -8.05
N SER A 55 -3.70 -9.24 -7.83
CA SER A 55 -4.90 -8.40 -7.69
C SER A 55 -4.81 -7.43 -6.50
N GLN A 56 -4.08 -7.80 -5.45
CA GLN A 56 -3.83 -6.92 -4.30
C GLN A 56 -2.84 -5.80 -4.63
N VAL A 57 -1.94 -6.03 -5.60
CA VAL A 57 -0.96 -5.04 -6.08
C VAL A 57 -1.52 -4.23 -7.25
N ARG A 58 -2.80 -4.43 -7.62
CA ARG A 58 -3.49 -3.70 -8.70
C ARG A 58 -2.70 -3.74 -10.02
N ALA A 59 -2.17 -4.92 -10.36
CA ALA A 59 -1.40 -5.18 -11.57
C ALA A 59 -1.82 -6.54 -12.16
N ALA A 60 -1.80 -6.67 -13.49
CA ALA A 60 -2.01 -7.96 -14.15
C ALA A 60 -0.70 -8.74 -14.24
N ASN A 61 0.40 -8.04 -14.53
CA ASN A 61 1.74 -8.58 -14.63
C ASN A 61 2.73 -7.77 -13.77
N LEU A 62 3.84 -8.39 -13.36
CA LEU A 62 4.91 -7.69 -12.62
C LEU A 62 5.52 -6.53 -13.41
N GLN A 63 5.51 -6.60 -14.73
CA GLN A 63 6.01 -5.53 -15.61
C GLN A 63 5.15 -4.25 -15.52
N ASP A 64 3.87 -4.37 -15.17
CA ASP A 64 2.96 -3.22 -14.99
C ASP A 64 3.34 -2.37 -13.76
N LEU A 65 4.22 -2.89 -12.90
CA LEU A 65 4.75 -2.17 -11.75
C LEU A 65 5.88 -1.21 -12.14
N VAL A 66 6.43 -1.35 -13.34
CA VAL A 66 7.45 -0.45 -13.87
C VAL A 66 6.81 0.84 -14.35
N TYR A 67 7.45 1.98 -14.08
CA TYR A 67 6.95 3.31 -14.44
C TYR A 67 6.54 3.37 -15.92
N LYS A 68 5.27 3.72 -16.18
CA LYS A 68 4.65 3.75 -17.52
C LYS A 68 4.90 2.47 -18.33
N ASN A 69 4.97 1.31 -17.67
CA ASN A 69 5.24 0.01 -18.31
C ASN A 69 6.49 0.02 -19.21
N GLY A 70 7.50 0.83 -18.88
CA GLY A 70 8.73 0.92 -19.68
C GLY A 70 8.71 1.93 -20.83
N GLN A 71 7.55 2.48 -21.20
CA GLN A 71 7.42 3.34 -22.37
C GLN A 71 8.17 4.68 -22.25
N ALA A 72 8.56 5.05 -21.03
CA ALA A 72 9.35 6.26 -20.75
C ALA A 72 10.87 6.00 -20.65
N GLY A 73 11.36 4.87 -21.18
CA GLY A 73 12.78 4.49 -21.11
C GLY A 73 13.24 3.92 -19.78
N ILE A 74 12.36 3.88 -18.77
CA ILE A 74 12.63 3.28 -17.45
C ILE A 74 12.17 1.83 -17.48
N THR A 75 13.09 0.88 -17.66
CA THR A 75 12.78 -0.55 -17.83
C THR A 75 12.93 -1.38 -16.56
N LYS A 76 13.28 -0.75 -15.44
CA LYS A 76 13.53 -1.38 -14.14
C LYS A 76 12.76 -0.66 -13.05
N ALA A 77 12.08 -1.41 -12.19
CA ALA A 77 11.57 -0.91 -10.92
C ALA A 77 12.31 -1.57 -9.76
N THR A 78 12.67 -0.77 -8.77
CA THR A 78 13.32 -1.19 -7.53
C THR A 78 12.54 -0.66 -6.34
N VAL A 79 12.22 -1.55 -5.42
CA VAL A 79 11.65 -1.20 -4.12
C VAL A 79 12.59 -1.73 -3.05
N SER A 80 13.04 -0.87 -2.15
CA SER A 80 13.83 -1.28 -0.98
C SER A 80 13.14 -0.80 0.29
N ILE A 81 13.03 -1.67 1.29
CA ILE A 81 12.49 -1.33 2.60
C ILE A 81 13.56 -1.69 3.63
N THR A 82 13.93 -0.71 4.44
CA THR A 82 14.82 -0.90 5.59
C THR A 82 13.98 -1.05 6.84
N PHE A 83 14.24 -2.11 7.58
CA PHE A 83 13.60 -2.42 8.84
C PHE A 83 14.57 -2.18 9.99
N ASP A 84 14.08 -1.55 11.06
CA ASP A 84 14.77 -1.49 12.33
C ASP A 84 14.66 -2.84 13.03
N ASN A 85 15.81 -3.43 13.34
CA ASN A 85 16.00 -4.70 14.01
C ASN A 85 16.80 -4.55 15.33
N SER A 86 16.58 -3.43 16.03
CA SER A 86 17.21 -3.18 17.34
C SER A 86 16.74 -4.17 18.41
N ASN A 87 15.45 -4.53 18.41
CA ASN A 87 14.90 -5.52 19.32
C ASN A 87 15.22 -6.96 18.86
N LYS A 88 16.30 -7.53 19.40
CA LYS A 88 16.80 -8.86 19.03
C LYS A 88 15.86 -10.02 19.37
N SER A 89 14.97 -9.85 20.34
CA SER A 89 13.97 -10.87 20.67
C SER A 89 12.97 -11.13 19.54
N GLN A 90 12.80 -10.15 18.63
CA GLN A 90 11.92 -10.23 17.47
C GLN A 90 12.71 -10.34 16.15
N SER A 91 14.03 -10.57 16.23
CA SER A 91 14.87 -10.65 15.05
C SER A 91 14.58 -11.93 14.27
N PRO A 92 14.53 -11.86 12.92
CA PRO A 92 14.48 -13.05 12.10
C PRO A 92 15.77 -13.88 12.26
N LEU A 93 15.64 -15.20 12.08
CA LEU A 93 16.75 -16.14 12.24
C LEU A 93 17.89 -15.87 11.25
N GLY A 94 19.10 -15.70 11.78
CA GLY A 94 20.32 -15.40 11.02
C GLY A 94 20.56 -13.91 10.76
N PHE A 95 19.78 -13.01 11.39
CA PHE A 95 19.97 -11.56 11.33
C PHE A 95 20.10 -10.92 12.71
N GLU A 96 20.32 -11.71 13.76
CA GLU A 96 20.39 -11.26 15.16
C GLU A 96 21.54 -10.26 15.39
N THR A 97 22.61 -10.38 14.60
CA THR A 97 23.78 -9.47 14.65
C THR A 97 23.56 -8.16 13.90
N HIS A 98 22.45 -7.99 13.18
CA HIS A 98 22.20 -6.81 12.36
C HIS A 98 21.17 -5.92 13.05
N ASP A 99 21.52 -4.65 13.27
CA ASP A 99 20.60 -3.65 13.83
C ASP A 99 19.58 -3.15 12.80
N GLU A 100 19.89 -3.31 11.52
CA GLU A 100 18.99 -2.99 10.42
C GLU A 100 19.01 -4.10 9.37
N ILE A 101 17.86 -4.32 8.75
CA ILE A 101 17.70 -5.28 7.65
C ILE A 101 17.07 -4.55 6.47
N THR A 102 17.78 -4.47 5.35
CA THR A 102 17.25 -3.92 4.10
C THR A 102 16.87 -5.06 3.17
N VAL A 103 15.59 -5.13 2.81
CA VAL A 103 15.10 -6.03 1.77
C VAL A 103 14.86 -5.21 0.51
N THR A 104 15.30 -5.72 -0.63
CA THR A 104 15.11 -5.08 -1.93
C THR A 104 14.50 -6.07 -2.91
N ARG A 105 13.46 -5.64 -3.64
CA ARG A 105 12.88 -6.39 -4.76
C ARG A 105 13.03 -5.58 -6.05
N GLN A 106 13.50 -6.25 -7.11
CA GLN A 106 13.67 -5.65 -8.43
C GLN A 106 12.89 -6.43 -9.49
N VAL A 107 12.27 -5.69 -10.40
CA VAL A 107 11.64 -6.19 -11.63
C VAL A 107 12.22 -5.44 -12.83
N VAL A 108 12.52 -6.18 -13.89
CA VAL A 108 13.04 -5.65 -15.15
C VAL A 108 12.14 -6.15 -16.28
N ILE A 109 11.73 -5.26 -17.17
CA ILE A 109 10.92 -5.61 -18.34
C ILE A 109 11.74 -6.53 -19.24
N GLY A 110 11.18 -7.70 -19.58
CA GLY A 110 11.89 -8.74 -20.34
C GLY A 110 13.07 -9.39 -19.59
N GLY A 111 13.29 -9.02 -18.33
CA GLY A 111 14.38 -9.53 -17.50
C GLY A 111 13.90 -10.44 -16.37
N ARG A 112 14.83 -10.77 -15.47
CA ARG A 112 14.55 -11.58 -14.28
C ARG A 112 14.25 -10.70 -13.08
N ASN A 113 13.28 -11.15 -12.27
CA ASN A 113 13.02 -10.55 -10.97
C ASN A 113 14.03 -11.08 -9.97
N LYS A 114 14.50 -10.23 -9.06
CA LYS A 114 15.44 -10.64 -8.01
C LYS A 114 15.13 -9.99 -6.68
N TYR A 115 15.50 -10.71 -5.64
CA TYR A 115 15.48 -10.23 -4.27
C TYR A 115 16.91 -10.04 -3.78
N LEU A 116 17.11 -9.01 -2.96
CA LEU A 116 18.33 -8.82 -2.20
C LEU A 116 17.97 -8.61 -0.72
N ILE A 117 18.78 -9.17 0.17
CA ILE A 117 18.73 -8.86 1.61
C ILE A 117 20.11 -8.32 1.98
N ASN A 118 20.16 -7.12 2.54
CA ASN A 118 21.40 -6.38 2.82
C ASN A 118 22.35 -6.31 1.62
N GLY A 119 21.79 -6.17 0.42
CA GLY A 119 22.55 -6.11 -0.85
C GLY A 119 23.01 -7.47 -1.41
N VAL A 120 22.80 -8.58 -0.70
CA VAL A 120 23.14 -9.93 -1.15
C VAL A 120 21.93 -10.59 -1.82
N ASN A 121 22.12 -11.26 -2.96
CA ASN A 121 21.03 -11.97 -3.64
C ASN A 121 20.39 -13.01 -2.73
N ALA A 122 19.07 -13.01 -2.68
CA ALA A 122 18.27 -13.94 -1.89
C ALA A 122 17.20 -14.62 -2.75
N ASN A 123 16.86 -15.85 -2.40
CA ASN A 123 15.75 -16.56 -3.01
C ASN A 123 14.42 -16.08 -2.41
N ASN A 124 13.32 -16.26 -3.17
CA ASN A 124 11.98 -15.90 -2.71
C ASN A 124 11.62 -16.59 -1.38
N THR A 125 11.92 -17.89 -1.25
CA THR A 125 11.71 -18.65 -0.01
C THR A 125 12.42 -18.01 1.19
N ARG A 126 13.67 -17.57 1.03
CA ARG A 126 14.42 -16.94 2.13
C ARG A 126 13.79 -15.62 2.59
N VAL A 127 13.26 -14.84 1.64
CA VAL A 127 12.54 -13.60 1.95
C VAL A 127 11.20 -13.89 2.63
N GLN A 128 10.48 -14.92 2.18
CA GLN A 128 9.24 -15.37 2.81
C GLN A 128 9.49 -15.86 4.25
N ASP A 129 10.53 -16.66 4.47
CA ASP A 129 10.91 -17.14 5.81
C ASP A 129 11.23 -15.98 6.75
N LEU A 130 11.95 -14.97 6.25
CA LEU A 130 12.23 -13.74 7.00
C LEU A 130 10.93 -13.07 7.44
N PHE A 131 9.97 -12.83 6.53
CA PHE A 131 8.72 -12.17 6.87
C PHE A 131 7.79 -13.04 7.74
N CYS A 132 7.78 -14.35 7.53
CA CYS A 132 7.03 -15.29 8.38
C CYS A 132 7.57 -15.29 9.82
N SER A 133 8.90 -15.24 10.01
CA SER A 133 9.50 -15.26 11.36
C SER A 133 9.18 -14.02 12.20
N VAL A 134 8.85 -12.90 11.56
CA VAL A 134 8.43 -11.64 12.22
C VAL A 134 6.91 -11.48 12.29
N GLY A 135 6.14 -12.53 11.95
CA GLY A 135 4.68 -12.53 12.02
C GLY A 135 3.97 -11.81 10.85
N LEU A 136 4.71 -11.38 9.82
CA LEU A 136 4.14 -10.79 8.61
C LEU A 136 3.80 -11.89 7.61
N ASN A 137 2.63 -12.51 7.77
CA ASN A 137 2.18 -13.55 6.85
C ASN A 137 1.71 -12.94 5.52
N VAL A 138 2.53 -13.14 4.47
CA VAL A 138 2.30 -12.68 3.10
C VAL A 138 1.09 -13.37 2.44
N ASN A 139 0.75 -14.58 2.88
CA ASN A 139 -0.33 -15.39 2.30
C ASN A 139 -1.70 -15.11 2.94
N ASN A 140 -1.72 -14.54 4.14
CA ASN A 140 -2.92 -14.08 4.81
C ASN A 140 -2.70 -12.66 5.34
N PRO A 141 -2.87 -11.63 4.48
CA PRO A 141 -2.60 -10.26 4.85
C PRO A 141 -3.75 -9.71 5.71
N HIS A 142 -3.88 -10.18 6.95
CA HIS A 142 -4.75 -9.59 7.98
C HIS A 142 -4.43 -8.10 8.22
N PHE A 143 -3.24 -7.65 7.82
CA PHE A 143 -2.80 -6.26 7.90
C PHE A 143 -3.32 -5.37 6.75
N LEU A 144 -3.93 -5.95 5.71
CA LEU A 144 -4.28 -5.22 4.49
C LEU A 144 -5.80 -5.03 4.37
N ILE A 145 -6.32 -3.96 4.97
CA ILE A 145 -7.71 -3.52 4.75
C ILE A 145 -7.72 -2.54 3.57
N MET A 146 -7.94 -3.06 2.36
CA MET A 146 -8.14 -2.23 1.17
C MET A 146 -9.62 -1.92 0.98
N HIS A 147 -9.97 -0.63 0.89
CA HIS A 147 -11.27 -0.24 0.39
C HIS A 147 -11.30 -0.53 -1.12
N ARG A 148 -11.92 -1.65 -1.54
CA ARG A 148 -12.23 -1.87 -2.96
C ARG A 148 -13.09 -0.71 -3.43
N ARG A 149 -12.74 -0.09 -4.55
CA ARG A 149 -13.70 0.71 -5.32
C ARG A 149 -14.82 -0.25 -5.73
N ARG A 150 -15.93 -0.20 -5.01
CA ARG A 150 -17.20 -0.75 -5.46
C ARG A 150 -17.58 0.12 -6.66
N GLY A 151 -17.67 -0.47 -7.85
CA GLY A 151 -18.23 0.22 -9.00
C GLY A 151 -19.61 0.79 -8.62
N ASP A 152 -19.87 2.01 -9.06
CA ASP A 152 -21.17 2.69 -9.06
C ASP A 152 -22.00 2.62 -7.77
N GLN A 153 -21.60 3.39 -6.76
CA GLN A 153 -22.58 4.02 -5.86
C GLN A 153 -22.21 5.49 -5.64
N PRO A 154 -23.13 6.45 -5.86
CA PRO A 154 -22.89 7.84 -5.49
C PRO A 154 -22.76 7.93 -3.98
N TRP A 155 -21.90 8.84 -3.52
CA TRP A 155 -21.60 9.11 -2.12
C TRP A 155 -22.88 9.25 -1.28
N GLY A 156 -23.26 8.15 -0.63
CA GLY A 156 -24.39 8.06 0.28
C GLY A 156 -23.88 7.81 1.69
N VAL A 157 -24.17 8.78 2.56
CA VAL A 157 -24.06 8.80 4.02
C VAL A 157 -24.21 7.44 4.73
N PRO A 158 -23.50 7.21 5.85
CA PRO A 158 -23.51 5.93 6.56
C PRO A 158 -24.92 5.57 7.05
N HIS A 159 -25.47 4.47 6.56
CA HIS A 159 -26.64 3.85 7.17
C HIS A 159 -26.20 3.10 8.44
N LEU A 160 -26.34 3.76 9.58
CA LEU A 160 -26.53 3.09 10.87
C LEU A 160 -27.76 2.18 10.75
N ARG A 161 -27.55 0.87 10.72
CA ARG A 161 -28.63 -0.07 11.08
C ARG A 161 -28.77 -0.04 12.60
N GLN A 162 -29.77 0.70 13.10
CA GLN A 162 -30.39 0.37 14.37
C GLN A 162 -31.79 -0.13 14.08
N GLY A 163 -32.09 -1.31 14.63
CA GLY A 163 -33.45 -1.82 14.69
C GLY A 163 -34.33 -0.91 15.56
N THR A 164 -35.64 -1.04 15.31
CA THR A 164 -36.79 -0.62 16.11
C THR A 164 -37.16 0.88 16.15
N SER A 165 -37.95 1.29 15.15
CA SER A 165 -39.34 1.86 15.18
C SER A 165 -39.69 3.13 16.02
N PRO A 166 -40.84 3.79 15.81
CA PRO A 166 -40.99 4.96 14.92
C PRO A 166 -41.65 6.19 15.59
N TRP A 167 -41.70 7.32 14.86
CA TRP A 167 -42.44 8.58 15.14
C TRP A 167 -41.85 9.52 16.19
N VAL A 168 -41.52 10.75 15.77
CA VAL A 168 -42.26 12.01 16.05
C VAL A 168 -41.65 13.12 15.18
N TYR A 169 -42.46 13.74 14.32
CA TYR A 169 -42.17 15.04 13.71
C TYR A 169 -42.70 16.15 14.64
N PRO A 170 -41.99 17.27 14.84
CA PRO A 170 -42.62 18.52 15.25
C PRO A 170 -43.05 19.36 14.02
N PRO A 171 -44.19 20.06 14.11
CA PRO A 171 -44.76 20.86 13.02
C PRO A 171 -44.22 22.30 13.01
N GLU A 172 -44.63 23.06 11.97
CA GLU A 172 -44.51 24.52 11.79
C GLU A 172 -43.34 25.03 10.92
N ALA A 173 -43.66 25.29 9.64
CA ALA A 173 -43.65 26.65 9.09
C ALA A 173 -44.23 26.63 7.67
N ARG A 174 -45.49 27.05 7.53
CA ARG A 174 -46.09 27.44 6.25
C ARG A 174 -45.60 28.85 5.90
N GLY A 175 -45.27 29.09 4.63
CA GLY A 175 -45.15 30.42 4.04
C GLY A 175 -45.53 30.35 2.55
N PRO A 176 -46.44 31.21 2.03
CA PRO A 176 -47.13 30.97 0.77
C PRO A 176 -46.43 31.58 -0.45
N ALA A 177 -46.80 31.02 -1.61
CA ALA A 177 -46.41 31.45 -2.94
C ALA A 177 -47.11 32.74 -3.40
N LEU A 178 -46.34 33.62 -4.05
CA LEU A 178 -46.66 34.70 -5.00
C LEU A 178 -45.30 34.95 -5.70
N GLY A 179 -45.07 34.94 -7.01
CA GLY A 179 -45.83 35.30 -8.20
C GLY A 179 -44.87 36.12 -9.09
N CYS A 180 -44.79 35.81 -10.40
CA CYS A 180 -44.55 36.72 -11.56
C CYS A 180 -43.81 36.04 -12.74
N ILE A 181 -44.46 36.18 -13.91
CA ILE A 181 -44.13 35.76 -15.28
C ILE A 181 -43.36 36.92 -15.98
N PRO A 182 -42.62 36.72 -17.09
CA PRO A 182 -43.17 36.86 -18.47
C PRO A 182 -42.60 35.76 -19.42
N THR A 183 -43.12 35.37 -20.59
CA THR A 183 -44.07 35.87 -21.60
C THR A 183 -44.77 34.66 -22.22
#